data_AF-A0AAW1LID1-F1
#
_entry.id   AF-A0AAW1LID1-F1
#
_cell.length_a   1.000
_cell.length_b   1.000
_cell.length_c   1.000
_cell.angle_alpha   90.00
_cell.angle_beta   90.00
_cell.angle_gamma   90.00
#
_symmetry.space_group_name_H-M   'P 1'
#
loop_
_entity.id
_entity.type
_entity.pdbx_description
1 polymer ?
#
loop_
_entity_poly.entity_id
_entity_poly.type
_entity_poly.pdbx_seq_one_letter_code
_entity_poly.pdbx_strand_id
1 'polypeptide(L)' 'MLVPGCGNSRLSEQLYDAGFQDITNVDFSKVVISDMLRRNVRYRPSMRWRVMDITDMQKLKSPSFKNFDFRF' A
#
# COMPACT_ATOMS: atom_id res chain seq x y z
N MET A 1 -6.38 5.28 -6.24
CA MET A 1 -5.31 4.77 -7.13
C MET A 1 -4.65 3.53 -6.52
N LEU A 2 -4.33 2.52 -7.33
CA LEU A 2 -3.65 1.28 -6.89
C LEU A 2 -2.23 1.24 -7.44
N VAL A 3 -1.24 0.91 -6.60
CA VAL A 3 0.18 0.77 -6.97
C VAL A 3 0.63 -0.67 -6.66
N PRO A 4 0.60 -1.59 -7.64
CA PRO A 4 1.02 -2.97 -7.48
C PRO A 4 2.55 -3.12 -7.53
N GLY A 5 3.09 -4.01 -6.69
CA GLY A 5 4.53 -4.22 -6.59
C GLY A 5 5.25 -2.94 -6.17
N CYS A 6 4.72 -2.23 -5.16
CA CYS A 6 5.19 -0.88 -4.83
C CYS A 6 6.66 -0.85 -4.38
N GLY A 7 7.20 -1.97 -3.90
CA GLY A 7 8.57 -2.03 -3.40
C GLY A 7 8.83 -0.95 -2.33
N ASN A 8 10.08 -0.53 -2.25
CA ASN A 8 10.52 0.62 -1.45
C ASN A 8 10.60 1.93 -2.27
N SER A 9 9.90 1.98 -3.42
CA SER A 9 9.91 3.15 -4.31
C SER A 9 9.28 4.37 -3.64
N ARG A 10 9.80 5.56 -3.97
CA ARG A 10 9.25 6.85 -3.52
C ARG A 10 8.09 7.34 -4.38
N LEU A 11 7.71 6.61 -5.43
CA LEU A 11 6.66 7.02 -6.36
C LEU A 11 5.37 7.42 -5.64
N SER A 12 4.93 6.61 -4.67
CA SER A 12 3.70 6.87 -3.92
C SER A 12 3.81 8.10 -3.01
N GLU A 13 5.02 8.41 -2.51
CA GLU A 13 5.28 9.65 -1.77
C GLU A 13 5.12 10.87 -2.68
N GLN A 14 5.72 10.81 -3.88
CA GLN A 14 5.66 11.90 -4.85
C GLN A 14 4.24 12.13 -5.36
N LEU A 15 3.48 11.05 -5.60
CA LEU A 15 2.07 11.13 -5.99
C LEU A 15 1.23 11.74 -4.87
N TYR A 16 1.45 11.33 -3.63
CA TYR A 16 0.76 11.91 -2.49
C TYR A 16 1.03 13.42 -2.36
N ASP A 17 2.32 13.80 -2.44
CA ASP A 17 2.76 15.18 -2.32
C ASP A 17 2.28 16.05 -3.51
N ALA A 18 1.97 15.43 -4.66
CA ALA A 18 1.32 16.06 -5.82
C ALA A 18 -0.22 16.15 -5.71
N GLY A 19 -0.82 15.70 -4.61
CA GLY A 19 -2.25 15.82 -4.31
C GLY A 19 -3.08 14.54 -4.51
N PHE A 20 -2.48 13.44 -4.95
CA PHE A 20 -3.17 12.16 -5.06
C PHE A 20 -3.20 11.45 -3.70
N GLN A 21 -4.18 11.76 -2.86
CA GLN A 21 -4.19 11.26 -1.47
C GLN A 21 -4.83 9.86 -1.32
N ASP A 22 -5.69 9.45 -2.24
CA ASP A 22 -6.28 8.10 -2.23
C ASP A 22 -5.37 7.09 -2.94
N ILE A 23 -4.29 6.68 -2.28
CA ILE A 23 -3.32 5.70 -2.80
C ILE A 23 -3.40 4.42 -1.98
N THR A 24 -3.50 3.28 -2.66
CA THR A 24 -3.33 1.94 -2.09
C THR A 24 -2.09 1.30 -2.68
N ASN A 25 -1.10 1.07 -1.83
CA ASN A 25 0.17 0.45 -2.18
C ASN A 25 0.12 -1.03 -1.79
N VAL A 26 0.53 -1.89 -2.73
CA VAL A 26 0.47 -3.34 -2.52
C VAL A 26 1.75 -4.02 -2.98
N ASP A 27 2.21 -5.00 -2.21
CA ASP A 27 3.41 -5.77 -2.49
C ASP A 27 3.32 -7.15 -1.80
N PHE A 28 3.97 -8.18 -2.33
CA PHE A 28 3.98 -9.51 -1.71
C PHE A 28 4.88 -9.54 -0.46
N SER A 29 5.84 -8.63 -0.38
CA SER A 29 6.80 -8.55 0.73
C SER A 29 6.21 -7.82 1.94
N LYS A 30 5.96 -8.57 3.01
CA LYS A 30 5.52 -8.03 4.31
C LYS A 30 6.51 -7.04 4.90
N VAL A 31 7.81 -7.27 4.71
CA VAL A 31 8.88 -6.39 5.21
C VAL A 31 8.78 -5.03 4.55
N VAL A 32 8.72 -5.00 3.22
CA VAL A 32 8.60 -3.77 2.42
C VAL A 32 7.35 -2.97 2.82
N ILE A 33 6.19 -3.62 2.91
CA ILE A 33 4.94 -2.97 3.31
C ILE A 33 5.04 -2.37 4.72
N SER A 34 5.63 -3.10 5.66
CA SER A 34 5.79 -2.62 7.04
C SER A 34 6.71 -1.40 7.12
N ASP A 35 7.84 -1.44 6.42
CA ASP A 35 8.83 -0.37 6.40
C ASP A 35 8.28 0.90 5.76
N MET A 36 7.61 0.74 4.61
CA MET A 36 7.02 1.87 3.89
C MET A 36 5.83 2.48 4.65
N LEU A 37 5.03 1.67 5.34
CA LEU A 37 3.96 2.16 6.21
C LEU A 37 4.53 2.96 7.38
N ARG A 38 5.52 2.44 8.12
CA ARG A 38 6.18 3.16 9.23
C ARG A 38 6.79 4.49 8.77
N ARG A 39 7.43 4.48 7.61
CA ARG A 39 8.04 5.67 6.99
C ARG A 39 7.02 6.76 6.68
N ASN A 40 5.79 6.38 6.30
CA ASN A 40 4.81 7.32 5.75
C ASN A 40 3.62 7.63 6.66
N VAL A 41 3.29 6.79 7.65
CA VAL A 41 2.06 6.90 8.45
C VAL A 41 1.89 8.26 9.14
N ARG A 42 2.99 8.91 9.53
CA ARG A 42 2.96 10.23 10.19
C ARG A 42 2.78 11.40 9.22
N TYR A 43 3.36 11.33 8.04
CA TYR A 43 3.42 12.44 7.09
C TYR A 43 2.34 12.35 6.01
N ARG A 44 1.89 11.12 5.70
CA ARG A 44 1.00 10.81 4.59
C ARG A 44 -0.06 9.79 5.04
N PRO A 45 -0.89 10.15 6.06
CA PRO A 45 -1.77 9.21 6.75
C PRO A 45 -2.88 8.61 5.86
N SER A 46 -3.24 9.27 4.76
CA SER A 46 -4.29 8.75 3.86
C SER A 46 -3.80 7.63 2.93
N MET A 47 -2.48 7.35 2.89
CA MET A 47 -1.96 6.20 2.13
C MET A 47 -2.26 4.87 2.81
N ARG A 48 -2.77 3.92 2.02
CA ARG A 48 -3.04 2.55 2.44
C ARG A 48 -1.89 1.65 1.97
N TRP A 49 -1.49 0.70 2.82
CA TRP A 49 -0.39 -0.23 2.56
C TRP A 49 -0.86 -1.66 2.86
N ARG A 50 -0.75 -2.58 1.90
CA ARG A 50 -1.29 -3.94 2.03
C ARG A 50 -0.34 -4.99 1.48
N VAL A 51 -0.18 -6.09 2.21
CA VAL A 51 0.51 -7.27 1.69
C VAL A 51 -0.45 -8.03 0.79
N MET A 52 -0.05 -8.29 -0.45
CA MET A 52 -0.85 -9.03 -1.41
C MET A 52 0.01 -9.68 -2.49
N ASP A 53 -0.38 -10.89 -2.89
CA ASP A 53 0.13 -11.53 -4.10
C ASP A 53 -0.53 -10.90 -5.34
N ILE A 54 0.26 -10.16 -6.11
CA ILE A 54 -0.20 -9.46 -7.32
C ILE A 54 -0.46 -10.41 -8.50
N THR A 55 -0.09 -11.69 -8.41
CA THR A 55 -0.42 -12.68 -9.45
C THR A 55 -1.85 -13.18 -9.33
N ASP A 56 -2.48 -12.99 -8.17
CA ASP A 56 -3.86 -13.35 -7.87
C ASP A 56 -4.76 -12.11 -7.78
N MET A 57 -4.81 -11.31 -8.86
CA MET A 57 -5.62 -10.09 -8.91
C MET A 57 -7.14 -10.34 -8.98
N GLN A 58 -7.61 -11.56 -9.26
CA GLN A 58 -9.06 -11.85 -9.26
C GLN A 58 -9.68 -11.64 -7.87
N LYS A 59 -8.85 -11.85 -6.86
CA LYS A 59 -9.14 -11.72 -5.44
C LYS A 59 -9.33 -10.27 -4.98
N LEU A 60 -8.76 -9.29 -5.70
CA LEU A 60 -8.94 -7.84 -5.45
C LEU A 60 -10.38 -7.34 -5.63
N LYS A 61 -11.21 -8.04 -6.40
CA LYS A 61 -12.62 -7.67 -6.61
C LYS A 61 -13.57 -8.20 -5.54
N SER A 62 -13.07 -9.05 -4.65
CA SER A 62 -13.90 -9.60 -3.57
C SER A 62 -13.94 -8.64 -2.37
N PRO A 63 -15.13 -8.32 -1.83
CA PRO A 63 -15.26 -7.52 -0.60
C PRO A 63 -14.65 -8.22 0.63
N SER A 64 -14.19 -9.48 0.48
CA SER A 64 -13.64 -10.33 1.52
C SER A 64 -12.11 -10.30 1.62
N PHE A 65 -11.42 -9.38 0.92
CA PHE A 65 -9.97 -9.28 1.06
C PHE A 65 -9.60 -8.87 2.48
N LYS A 66 -9.12 -9.87 3.23
CA LYS A 66 -8.72 -9.72 4.63
C LYS A 66 -7.71 -8.59 4.70
N ASN A 67 -8.14 -7.48 5.29
CA ASN A 67 -7.25 -6.45 5.79
C ASN A 67 -6.29 -7.14 6.76
N PHE A 68 -5.07 -7.44 6.31
CA PHE A 68 -3.95 -7.47 7.24
C PHE A 68 -3.71 -6.02 7.63
N ASP A 69 -4.60 -5.49 8.47
CA ASP A 69 -4.37 -4.25 9.18
C ASP A 69 -3.17 -4.53 10.09
N PHE A 70 -2.05 -3.92 9.74
CA PHE A 70 -0.95 -3.76 10.66
C PHE A 70 -1.47 -2.85 11.78
N ARG A 71 -2.05 -3.46 12.82
CA ARG A 71 -2.32 -2.78 14.07
C ARG A 71 -0.96 -2.45 14.68
N PHE A 72 -0.58 -1.17 14.65
CA PHE A 72 0.44 -0.61 15.51
C PHE A 72 -0.24 -0.08 16.77
#